data_AF-A0A7T4WC87-F1
#
_entry.id   AF-A0A7T4WC87-F1
#
_cell.length_a   1.000
_cell.length_b   1.000
_cell.length_c   1.000
_cell.angle_alpha   90.00
_cell.angle_beta   90.00
_cell.angle_gamma   90.00
#
_symmetry.space_group_name_H-M   'P 1'
#
loop_
_entity.id
_entity.type
_entity.pdbx_description
1 polymer ?
#
loop_
_entity_poly.entity_id
_entity_poly.type
_entity_poly.pdbx_seq_one_letter_code
_entity_poly.pdbx_strand_id
1 'polypeptide(L)'
;MANLQHIADRIFRLVDAGHLVAGYSASMGALIDAYGVPPAKDEDPDFHAWVDAVPGSAVEKLLVCMVRAGTWEDPKWLAAWIKRDQAVACDG
;
A
#
# COMPACT_ATOMS: atom_id res chain seq x y z
N MET A 1 -4.38 4.15 -11.84
CA MET A 1 -3.02 4.73 -12.08
C MET A 1 -2.73 6.11 -11.48
N ALA A 2 -3.52 7.18 -11.71
CA ALA A 2 -3.17 8.53 -11.23
C ALA A 2 -3.12 8.68 -9.68
N ASN A 3 -3.87 7.85 -8.95
CA ASN A 3 -3.98 7.94 -7.50
C ASN A 3 -2.72 7.44 -6.77
N LEU A 4 -2.20 6.26 -7.16
CA LEU A 4 -1.04 5.67 -6.48
C LEU A 4 0.24 6.48 -6.66
N GLN A 5 0.50 6.95 -7.88
CA GLN A 5 1.63 7.84 -8.17
C GLN A 5 1.53 9.15 -7.38
N HIS A 6 0.33 9.72 -7.26
CA HIS A 6 0.13 10.95 -6.49
C HIS A 6 0.37 10.77 -5.00
N ILE A 7 -0.05 9.63 -4.44
CA ILE A 7 0.25 9.25 -3.06
C ILE A 7 1.76 9.04 -2.88
N ALA A 8 2.42 8.38 -3.84
CA ALA A 8 3.85 8.14 -3.79
C ALA A 8 4.64 9.45 -3.73
N ASP A 9 4.34 10.37 -4.65
CA ASP A 9 5.00 11.68 -4.71
C ASP A 9 4.78 12.49 -3.43
N ARG A 10 3.61 12.36 -2.79
CA ARG A 10 3.33 13.02 -1.51
C ARG A 10 4.13 12.39 -0.37
N ILE A 11 4.18 11.05 -0.28
CA ILE A 11 4.92 10.33 0.75
C ILE A 11 6.42 10.61 0.63
N PHE A 12 6.99 10.55 -0.58
CA PHE A 12 8.40 10.86 -0.80
C PHE A 12 8.73 12.30 -0.41
N ARG A 13 7.90 13.28 -0.81
CA ARG A 13 8.08 14.68 -0.38
C ARG A 13 8.03 14.85 1.14
N LEU A 14 7.14 14.14 1.83
CA LEU A 14 7.04 14.21 3.29
C LEU A 14 8.23 13.56 4.00
N VAL A 15 8.81 12.50 3.43
CA VAL A 15 10.05 11.89 3.92
C VAL A 15 11.24 12.82 3.68
N ASP A 16 11.37 13.39 2.48
CA ASP A 16 12.45 14.32 2.13
C ASP A 16 12.42 15.59 2.99
N ALA A 17 11.21 16.07 3.34
CA ALA A 17 11.02 17.19 4.25
C ALA A 17 11.23 16.83 5.74
N GLY A 18 11.52 15.57 6.06
CA GLY A 18 11.72 15.08 7.43
C GLY A 18 10.45 14.96 8.27
N HIS A 19 9.26 15.04 7.66
CA HIS A 19 7.97 14.87 8.34
C HIS A 19 7.60 13.40 8.55
N LEU A 20 8.15 12.48 7.75
CA LEU A 20 7.98 11.04 7.87
C LEU A 20 9.34 10.35 7.93
N VAL A 21 9.41 9.21 8.63
CA VAL A 21 10.63 8.39 8.68
C VAL A 21 10.87 7.67 7.35
N ALA A 22 12.14 7.37 7.03
CA ALA A 22 12.53 6.71 5.78
C ALA A 22 11.79 5.40 5.50
N GLY A 23 11.34 4.68 6.54
CA GLY A 23 10.51 3.48 6.39
C GLY A 23 9.27 3.69 5.52
N TYR A 24 8.65 4.88 5.54
CA TYR A 24 7.51 5.19 4.69
C TYR A 24 7.88 5.23 3.20
N SER A 25 9.06 5.75 2.86
CA SER A 25 9.55 5.74 1.48
C SER A 25 9.87 4.32 1.00
N ALA A 26 10.49 3.50 1.86
CA ALA A 26 10.78 2.10 1.54
C ALA A 26 9.49 1.27 1.34
N SER A 27 8.53 1.43 2.25
CA SER A 27 7.21 0.80 2.15
C SER A 27 6.44 1.24 0.91
N MET A 28 6.50 2.53 0.55
CA MET A 28 5.83 3.03 -0.66
C MET A 28 6.50 2.53 -1.94
N GLY A 29 7.83 2.49 -1.99
CA GLY A 29 8.57 1.92 -3.12
C GLY A 29 8.21 0.45 -3.35
N ALA A 30 8.18 -0.34 -2.27
CA ALA A 30 7.83 -1.75 -2.36
C ALA A 30 6.37 -1.98 -2.82
N LEU A 31 5.46 -1.06 -2.48
CA LEU A 31 4.06 -1.08 -2.93
C LEU A 31 3.92 -0.73 -4.42
N ILE A 32 4.73 0.22 -4.91
CA ILE A 32 4.81 0.54 -6.35
C ILE A 32 5.39 -0.65 -7.12
N ASP A 33 6.43 -1.29 -6.62
CA ASP A 33 7.03 -2.46 -7.27
C ASP A 33 6.01 -3.60 -7.37
N ALA A 34 5.27 -3.88 -6.29
CA ALA A 34 4.20 -4.89 -6.29
C ALA A 34 3.03 -4.55 -7.24
N TYR A 35 2.80 -3.27 -7.55
CA TYR A 35 1.77 -2.86 -8.52
C TYR A 35 2.31 -2.79 -9.97
N GLY A 36 3.61 -2.52 -10.14
CA GLY A 36 4.26 -2.31 -11.43
C GLY A 36 4.71 -3.57 -12.15
N VAL A 37 4.76 -4.71 -11.45
CA VAL A 37 5.03 -6.01 -12.07
C VAL A 37 3.76 -6.46 -12.82
N PRO A 38 3.84 -6.82 -14.11
CA PRO A 38 2.72 -7.44 -14.80
C PRO A 38 2.46 -8.81 -14.19
N PRO A 39 1.19 -9.23 -14.00
CA PRO A 39 0.82 -10.41 -13.23
C PRO A 39 1.70 -11.59 -13.57
N ALA A 40 2.66 -11.88 -12.68
CA ALA A 40 3.23 -13.21 -12.62
C ALA A 40 2.06 -14.17 -12.34
N LYS A 41 2.15 -15.42 -12.77
CA LYS A 41 1.07 -16.41 -12.62
C LYS A 41 0.57 -16.63 -11.18
N ASP A 42 1.27 -16.09 -10.19
CA ASP A 42 0.99 -16.15 -8.75
C ASP A 42 0.72 -14.76 -8.12
N GLU A 43 0.57 -13.71 -8.94
CA GLU A 43 0.29 -12.36 -8.45
C GLU A 43 -1.18 -12.25 -8.03
N ASP A 44 -1.40 -11.70 -6.83
CA ASP A 44 -2.70 -11.60 -6.19
C ASP A 44 -3.58 -10.60 -6.98
N PRO A 45 -4.52 -11.07 -7.83
CA PRO A 45 -5.32 -10.18 -8.67
C PRO A 45 -6.21 -9.25 -7.84
N ASP A 46 -6.40 -9.57 -6.55
CA ASP A 46 -7.15 -8.76 -5.61
C ASP A 46 -6.38 -7.49 -5.19
N PHE A 47 -5.04 -7.46 -5.29
CA PHE A 47 -4.24 -6.30 -4.92
C PHE A 47 -4.38 -5.14 -5.91
N HIS A 48 -4.20 -5.38 -7.21
CA HIS A 48 -4.39 -4.33 -8.23
C HIS A 48 -5.81 -3.79 -8.23
N ALA A 49 -6.80 -4.68 -8.12
CA ALA A 49 -8.21 -4.30 -8.04
C ALA A 49 -8.51 -3.47 -6.78
N TRP A 50 -7.93 -3.83 -5.64
CA TRP A 50 -8.07 -3.06 -4.39
C TRP A 50 -7.43 -1.67 -4.53
N VAL A 51 -6.18 -1.58 -5.00
CA VAL A 51 -5.45 -0.31 -5.17
C VAL A 51 -6.22 0.67 -6.07
N ASP A 52 -6.84 0.17 -7.15
CA ASP A 52 -7.62 1.02 -8.06
C ASP A 52 -8.99 1.42 -7.47
N ALA A 53 -9.53 0.67 -6.51
CA ALA A 53 -10.84 0.92 -5.92
C ALA A 53 -10.81 1.76 -4.63
N VAL A 54 -9.70 1.78 -3.88
CA VAL A 54 -9.65 2.44 -2.57
C VAL A 54 -9.27 3.93 -2.60
N PRO A 55 -9.76 4.72 -1.62
CA PRO A 55 -9.26 6.07 -1.41
C PRO A 55 -7.79 6.05 -0.97
N GLY A 56 -7.04 7.11 -1.28
CA GLY A 56 -5.62 7.19 -0.92
C GLY A 56 -5.33 7.09 0.58
N SER A 57 -6.31 7.43 1.43
CA SER A 57 -6.21 7.26 2.89
C SER A 57 -6.12 5.79 3.33
N ALA A 58 -6.64 4.83 2.55
CA ALA A 58 -6.49 3.41 2.82
C ALA A 58 -5.06 2.94 2.56
N VAL A 59 -4.45 3.42 1.47
CA VAL A 59 -3.03 3.18 1.16
C VAL A 59 -2.12 3.79 2.23
N GLU A 60 -2.42 5.00 2.71
CA GLU A 60 -1.66 5.63 3.81
C GLU A 60 -1.74 4.80 5.11
N LYS A 61 -2.92 4.25 5.45
CA LYS A 61 -3.08 3.35 6.61
C LYS A 61 -2.29 2.06 6.45
N LEU A 62 -2.30 1.47 5.25
CA LEU A 62 -1.49 0.29 4.94
C LEU A 62 0.00 0.57 5.17
N LEU A 63 0.52 1.70 4.67
CA LEU A 63 1.91 2.11 4.89
C LEU A 63 2.24 2.24 6.38
N VAL A 64 1.35 2.83 7.19
CA VAL A 64 1.55 2.91 8.66
C VAL A 64 1.67 1.51 9.27
N CYS A 65 0.82 0.56 8.85
CA CYS A 65 0.88 -0.81 9.34
C CYS A 65 2.19 -1.49 8.91
N MET A 66 2.61 -1.32 7.64
CA MET A 66 3.85 -1.89 7.12
C MET A 66 5.08 -1.38 7.87
N VAL A 67 5.18 -0.06 8.07
CA VAL A 67 6.31 0.56 8.79
C VAL A 67 6.38 0.10 10.24
N ARG A 68 5.22 -0.10 10.90
CA ARG A 68 5.17 -0.53 12.32
C ARG A 68 5.38 -2.02 12.52
N ALA A 69 4.92 -2.85 11.58
CA ALA A 69 4.97 -4.30 11.71
C ALA A 69 6.21 -4.93 11.05
N GLY A 70 6.84 -4.24 10.08
CA GLY A 70 7.98 -4.79 9.33
C GLY A 70 7.63 -5.99 8.45
N THR A 71 6.33 -6.24 8.20
CA THR A 71 5.78 -7.49 7.67
C THR A 71 5.52 -7.48 6.16
N TRP A 72 6.08 -6.53 5.40
CA TRP A 72 5.77 -6.43 3.97
C TRP A 72 6.20 -7.65 3.13
N GLU A 73 7.22 -8.39 3.57
CA GLU A 73 7.67 -9.59 2.85
C GLU A 73 6.74 -10.81 3.03
N ASP A 74 5.61 -10.68 3.75
CA ASP A 74 4.61 -11.74 3.92
C ASP A 74 3.31 -11.44 3.11
N PRO A 75 3.16 -12.01 1.90
CA PRO A 75 1.96 -11.85 1.08
C PRO A 75 0.67 -12.27 1.78
N LYS A 76 0.73 -13.24 2.72
CA LYS A 76 -0.46 -13.71 3.45
C LYS A 76 -0.92 -12.66 4.46
N TRP A 77 0.01 -11.92 5.06
CA TRP A 77 -0.31 -10.81 5.94
C TRP A 77 -0.98 -9.67 5.17
N LEU A 78 -0.48 -9.36 3.97
CA LEU A 78 -1.07 -8.34 3.09
C LEU A 78 -2.51 -8.68 2.68
N ALA A 79 -2.74 -9.91 2.20
CA ALA A 79 -4.08 -10.37 1.82
C ALA A 79 -5.07 -10.36 3.00
N ALA A 80 -4.60 -10.74 4.20
CA ALA A 80 -5.43 -10.70 5.42
C ALA A 80 -5.79 -9.26 5.83
N TRP A 81 -4.87 -8.31 5.65
CA TRP A 81 -5.12 -6.90 5.92
C TRP A 81 -6.16 -6.31 4.94
N ILE A 82 -6.02 -6.58 3.63
CA ILE A 82 -6.95 -6.12 2.58
C ILE A 82 -8.36 -6.62 2.87
N LYS A 83 -8.50 -7.92 3.18
CA LYS A 83 -9.79 -8.54 3.52
C LYS A 83 -10.44 -7.89 4.75
N ARG A 84 -9.63 -7.50 5.75
CA ARG A 84 -10.12 -6.79 6.94
C ARG A 84 -10.57 -5.37 6.62
N ASP A 85 -9.79 -4.64 5.82
CA ASP A 85 -10.11 -3.26 5.43
C ASP A 85 -11.43 -3.19 4.63
N GLN A 86 -11.62 -4.10 3.67
CA GLN A 86 -12.86 -4.22 2.91
C GLN A 86 -14.07 -4.57 3.80
N ALA A 87 -13.91 -5.42 4.82
CA ALA A 87 -14.99 -5.75 5.75
C ALA A 87 -15.43 -4.54 6.59
N VAL A 88 -14.47 -3.71 7.04
CA VAL A 88 -14.76 -2.49 7.80
C VAL A 88 -15.45 -1.42 6.93
N ALA A 89 -15.21 -1.41 5.63
CA ALA A 89 -15.85 -0.47 4.70
C ALA A 89 -17.33 -0.81 4.38
N CYS A 90 -17.78 -2.05 4.59
CA CYS A 90 -19.16 -2.49 4.30
C CYS A 90 -20.13 -2.34 5.50
N ASP A 91 -19.62 -2.06 6.70
CA ASP A 91 -20.40 -1.89 7.93
C ASP A 91 -20.61 -0.40 8.32
N GLY A 92 -20.28 0.54 7.43
CA GLY A 92 -20.32 2.00 7.66
C GLY A 92 -21.41 2.73 6.91
#